data_AF-A0AAW2A1V7-F1
#
_entry.id   AF-A0AAW2A1V7-F1
#
_cell.length_a   1.000
_cell.length_b   1.000
_cell.length_c   1.000
_cell.angle_alpha   90.00
_cell.angle_beta   90.00
_cell.angle_gamma   90.00
#
_symmetry.space_group_name_H-M   'P 1'
#
loop_
_entity.id
_entity.type
_entity.pdbx_description
1 polymer ?
#
loop_
_entity_poly.entity_id
_entity_poly.type
_entity_poly.pdbx_seq_one_letter_code
_entity_poly.pdbx_strand_id
1 'polypeptide(L)'
;MRVPVKLLSFVFWLFFFNCAQSQEITCTAPVISNGFVVEPEEEYQRDAILKYRCSPGFKAREGIPRCAKFGWTLNPECDEVTCEHKSTRFGVQKINPEGKTIFRAEESVEITCTEKYWIIFTKEAIRSFTCQENGEWDHQPVCEVIRCEVPRDQQLHNPYSYFRGDMTLETKKSYSCISGYEKKATVATCTREGWTPKPLCAKKMCAAPNIPNAEILGDQRQEYKINSRIQYKCRRGFEPEQPVEITCNSRTEWTGIRPCIDIKNHPVNLNSGDHHKACCSAFWEPPIKIHPWLPSSKQKLCPAPSVENGFIHTLSSNEEEIFYSCDTGYKPFSSDGNNSVINKRQNETQLLKATQINRDLDVDVLLKMFGHQI
;
A
#
# COMPACT_ATOMS: atom_id res chain seq x y z
N MET A 1 28.87 18.70 -125.95
CA MET A 1 27.81 19.60 -125.43
C MET A 1 28.03 19.80 -123.93
N ARG A 2 28.11 21.07 -123.52
CA ARG A 2 27.70 21.71 -122.25
C ARG A 2 27.78 20.95 -120.88
N VAL A 3 28.78 21.36 -120.07
CA VAL A 3 28.81 21.91 -118.66
C VAL A 3 28.18 21.12 -117.45
N PRO A 4 28.48 21.44 -116.16
CA PRO A 4 29.49 20.82 -115.25
C PRO A 4 28.89 20.39 -113.87
N VAL A 5 29.68 20.06 -112.82
CA VAL A 5 29.51 20.54 -111.42
C VAL A 5 30.74 20.18 -110.54
N LYS A 6 31.02 21.10 -109.61
CA LYS A 6 32.16 21.37 -108.73
C LYS A 6 32.41 20.38 -107.58
N LEU A 7 33.67 20.35 -107.15
CA LEU A 7 34.20 20.28 -105.77
C LEU A 7 33.23 19.97 -104.62
N LEU A 8 33.44 18.83 -103.96
CA LEU A 8 33.10 18.55 -102.57
C LEU A 8 34.28 17.74 -101.99
N SER A 9 35.25 18.42 -101.40
CA SER A 9 35.34 18.71 -99.97
C SER A 9 35.48 17.44 -99.15
N PHE A 10 36.69 17.29 -98.58
CA PHE A 10 37.01 16.58 -97.34
C PHE A 10 35.79 16.40 -96.43
N VAL A 11 35.15 15.24 -96.45
CA VAL A 11 34.25 14.86 -95.35
C VAL A 11 34.39 13.36 -95.11
N PHE A 12 34.39 13.02 -93.82
CA PHE A 12 34.21 11.69 -93.26
C PHE A 12 35.43 10.78 -93.24
N TRP A 13 36.45 11.13 -92.45
CA TRP A 13 37.02 10.17 -91.49
C TRP A 13 37.86 10.80 -90.37
N LEU A 14 37.51 12.02 -89.94
CA LEU A 14 37.74 12.41 -88.56
C LEU A 14 36.35 12.43 -87.94
N PHE A 15 35.93 11.24 -87.50
CA PHE A 15 34.98 11.11 -86.41
C PHE A 15 35.36 12.19 -85.40
N PHE A 16 34.48 13.17 -85.24
CA PHE A 16 34.49 14.05 -84.10
C PHE A 16 34.50 13.15 -82.86
N PHE A 17 35.69 12.83 -82.36
CA PHE A 17 35.95 12.74 -80.94
C PHE A 17 35.63 14.14 -80.39
N ASN A 18 34.33 14.45 -80.34
CA ASN A 18 33.82 15.41 -79.38
C ASN A 18 34.14 14.75 -78.04
N CYS A 19 35.27 15.15 -77.48
CA CYS A 19 35.54 15.00 -76.07
C CYS A 19 34.30 15.57 -75.36
N ALA A 20 33.42 14.69 -74.90
CA ALA A 20 32.44 15.04 -73.90
C ALA A 20 33.28 15.41 -72.68
N GLN A 21 33.56 16.70 -72.54
CA GLN A 21 34.25 17.25 -71.38
C GLN A 21 33.34 16.98 -70.20
N SER A 22 33.53 15.84 -69.53
CA SER A 22 32.94 15.60 -68.22
C SER A 22 33.58 16.63 -67.32
N GLN A 23 32.89 17.74 -67.10
CA GLN A 23 33.31 18.74 -66.14
C GLN A 23 33.39 18.01 -64.80
N GLU A 24 34.61 17.79 -64.31
CA GLU A 24 34.81 17.19 -62.99
C GLU A 24 34.10 18.08 -61.98
N ILE A 25 33.22 17.45 -61.18
CA ILE A 25 32.48 18.19 -60.15
C ILE A 25 33.41 18.27 -58.95
N THR A 26 33.95 19.47 -58.74
CA THR A 26 34.77 19.79 -57.58
C THR A 26 34.20 20.99 -56.83
N CYS A 27 34.36 20.98 -55.51
CA CYS A 27 34.00 22.08 -54.63
C CYS A 27 35.26 22.60 -53.94
N THR A 28 35.26 23.87 -53.55
CA THR A 28 36.34 24.46 -52.72
C THR A 28 35.90 24.57 -51.27
N ALA A 29 36.87 24.69 -50.36
CA ALA A 29 36.60 24.94 -48.95
C ALA A 29 35.79 26.24 -48.78
N PRO A 30 34.58 26.19 -48.20
CA PRO A 30 33.77 27.38 -47.99
C PRO A 30 34.24 28.16 -46.76
N VAL A 31 33.94 29.46 -46.72
CA VAL A 31 34.10 30.27 -45.52
C VAL A 31 32.90 30.03 -44.61
N ILE A 32 33.14 29.64 -43.36
CA ILE A 32 32.09 29.30 -42.39
C ILE A 32 32.04 30.41 -41.33
N SER A 33 30.91 31.09 -41.21
CA SER A 33 30.71 32.06 -40.13
C SER A 33 30.71 31.37 -38.77
N ASN A 34 31.52 31.88 -37.83
CA ASN A 34 31.69 31.30 -36.49
C ASN A 34 32.11 29.82 -36.50
N GLY A 35 32.87 29.40 -37.50
CA GLY A 35 33.39 28.04 -37.61
C GLY A 35 34.61 27.96 -38.51
N PHE A 36 35.14 26.75 -38.64
CA PHE A 36 36.29 26.46 -39.49
C PHE A 36 36.21 25.05 -40.07
N VAL A 37 36.73 24.89 -41.27
CA VAL A 37 36.89 23.58 -41.91
C VAL A 37 37.99 22.80 -41.19
N VAL A 38 37.69 21.55 -40.83
CA VAL A 38 38.66 20.65 -40.20
C VAL A 38 39.46 19.99 -41.31
N GLU A 39 40.78 20.17 -41.30
CA GLU A 39 41.71 19.61 -42.30
C GLU A 39 41.31 20.00 -43.74
N PRO A 40 41.39 21.30 -44.10
CA PRO A 40 40.90 21.76 -45.40
C PRO A 40 41.71 21.17 -46.57
N GLU A 41 40.98 20.61 -47.55
CA GLU A 41 41.51 20.19 -48.85
C GLU A 41 41.44 21.34 -49.86
N GLU A 42 42.34 21.37 -50.85
CA GLU A 42 42.31 22.35 -51.95
C GLU A 42 41.05 22.20 -52.81
N GLU A 43 40.66 20.95 -53.11
CA GLU A 43 39.46 20.61 -53.86
C GLU A 43 38.77 19.36 -53.31
N TYR A 44 37.45 19.40 -53.21
CA TYR A 44 36.60 18.31 -52.74
C TYR A 44 35.90 17.66 -53.93
N GLN A 45 36.02 16.34 -54.05
CA GLN A 45 35.39 15.56 -55.12
C GLN A 45 33.88 15.42 -54.92
N ARG A 46 33.14 15.04 -55.96
CA ARG A 46 31.69 14.77 -55.88
C ARG A 46 31.36 13.86 -54.68
N ASP A 47 30.28 14.20 -53.98
CA ASP A 47 29.76 13.49 -52.80
C ASP A 47 30.68 13.53 -51.57
N ALA A 48 31.82 14.22 -51.63
CA ALA A 48 32.67 14.48 -50.47
C ALA A 48 31.87 15.23 -49.40
N ILE A 49 32.11 14.85 -48.14
CA ILE A 49 31.45 15.43 -46.97
C ILE A 49 32.37 16.48 -46.37
N LEU A 50 31.85 17.69 -46.19
CA LEU A 50 32.60 18.74 -45.50
C LEU A 50 32.68 18.43 -44.00
N LYS A 51 33.89 18.27 -43.49
CA LYS A 51 34.14 18.22 -42.05
C LYS A 51 34.45 19.63 -41.55
N TYR A 52 33.65 20.12 -40.63
CA TYR A 52 33.85 21.44 -40.05
C TYR A 52 33.51 21.42 -38.56
N ARG A 53 34.05 22.39 -37.83
CA ARG A 53 33.77 22.59 -36.41
C ARG A 53 33.36 24.04 -36.19
N CYS A 54 32.40 24.23 -35.30
CA CYS A 54 31.96 25.55 -34.89
C CYS A 54 32.81 26.07 -33.73
N SER A 55 32.97 27.39 -33.66
CA SER A 55 33.58 28.08 -32.54
C SER A 55 32.76 27.86 -31.25
N PRO A 56 33.36 28.01 -30.06
CA PRO A 56 32.64 27.90 -28.79
C PRO A 56 31.38 28.79 -28.76
N GLY A 57 30.26 28.23 -28.29
CA GLY A 57 28.96 28.91 -28.27
C GLY A 57 28.14 28.78 -29.57
N PHE A 58 28.63 28.06 -30.58
CA PHE A 58 27.90 27.80 -31.83
C PHE A 58 27.81 26.30 -32.15
N LYS A 59 26.74 25.90 -32.83
CA LYS A 59 26.48 24.52 -33.29
C LYS A 59 26.26 24.47 -34.79
N ALA A 60 26.62 23.35 -35.39
CA ALA A 60 26.36 23.11 -36.80
C ALA A 60 24.85 23.06 -37.05
N ARG A 61 24.41 23.70 -38.14
CA ARG A 61 23.02 23.54 -38.62
C ARG A 61 22.74 22.07 -38.94
N GLU A 62 21.48 21.65 -38.77
CA GLU A 62 21.07 20.29 -39.07
C GLU A 62 21.32 19.94 -40.54
N GLY A 63 21.97 18.79 -40.77
CA GLY A 63 22.32 18.29 -42.09
C GLY A 63 23.84 18.16 -42.30
N ILE A 64 24.21 17.50 -43.41
CA ILE A 64 25.61 17.22 -43.75
C ILE A 64 25.89 17.82 -45.13
N PRO A 65 26.71 18.87 -45.26
CA PRO A 65 27.08 19.46 -46.54
C PRO A 65 27.86 18.45 -47.39
N ARG A 66 27.38 18.20 -48.62
CA ARG A 66 28.01 17.31 -49.60
C ARG A 66 28.37 18.08 -50.85
N CYS A 67 29.50 17.75 -51.49
CA CYS A 67 29.86 18.40 -52.74
C CYS A 67 28.97 17.91 -53.90
N ALA A 68 28.30 18.84 -54.58
CA ALA A 68 27.41 18.57 -55.69
C ALA A 68 27.75 19.45 -56.90
N LYS A 69 27.01 19.27 -58.01
CA LYS A 69 27.30 19.91 -59.31
C LYS A 69 27.42 21.43 -59.28
N PHE A 70 26.72 22.08 -58.36
CA PHE A 70 26.67 23.54 -58.25
C PHE A 70 27.27 24.04 -56.93
N GLY A 71 28.15 23.26 -56.30
CA GLY A 71 28.74 23.54 -54.99
C GLY A 71 28.15 22.66 -53.89
N TRP A 72 28.25 23.11 -52.64
CA TRP A 72 27.78 22.36 -51.47
C TRP A 72 26.25 22.24 -51.43
N THR A 73 25.74 21.05 -51.09
CA THR A 73 24.28 20.79 -50.98
C THR A 73 23.59 21.61 -49.90
N LEU A 74 24.34 21.97 -48.85
CA LEU A 74 23.89 22.80 -47.75
C LEU A 74 24.94 23.90 -47.55
N ASN A 75 24.50 25.10 -47.20
CA ASN A 75 25.40 26.16 -46.79
C ASN A 75 25.90 25.87 -45.35
N PRO A 76 27.20 25.54 -45.16
CA PRO A 76 27.73 25.25 -43.82
C PRO A 76 27.81 26.56 -43.03
N GLU A 77 26.90 26.70 -42.07
CA GLU A 77 26.87 27.81 -41.12
C GLU A 77 26.78 27.26 -39.70
N CYS A 78 27.31 28.03 -38.75
CA CYS A 78 27.24 27.72 -37.34
C CYS A 78 26.23 28.67 -36.67
N ASP A 79 25.14 28.09 -36.17
CA ASP A 79 24.07 28.81 -35.47
C ASP A 79 24.43 28.92 -33.98
N GLU A 80 24.00 30.01 -33.32
CA GLU A 80 24.26 30.21 -31.88
C GLU A 80 23.62 29.09 -31.04
N VAL A 81 24.35 28.56 -30.05
CA VAL A 81 23.84 27.56 -29.12
C VAL A 81 22.86 28.24 -28.19
N THR A 82 21.59 27.87 -28.35
CA THR A 82 20.51 28.36 -27.51
C THR A 82 19.55 27.23 -27.15
N CYS A 83 18.99 27.34 -25.95
CA CYS A 83 17.92 26.50 -25.44
C CYS A 83 16.64 27.33 -25.37
N GLU A 84 15.58 26.83 -26.00
CA GLU A 84 14.26 27.43 -25.88
C GLU A 84 13.54 26.88 -24.64
N HIS A 85 13.17 27.78 -23.74
CA HIS A 85 12.17 27.49 -22.72
C HIS A 85 10.79 27.71 -23.33
N LYS A 86 10.12 26.61 -23.68
CA LYS A 86 8.69 26.64 -23.98
C LYS A 86 7.97 26.97 -22.67
N SER A 87 7.77 28.26 -22.40
CA SER A 87 7.13 28.73 -21.18
C SER A 87 5.72 28.14 -21.07
N THR A 88 5.61 26.97 -20.44
CA THR A 88 4.33 26.30 -20.22
C THR A 88 3.71 26.95 -19.00
N ARG A 89 2.61 27.71 -19.18
CA ARG A 89 1.86 28.25 -18.04
C ARG A 89 1.23 27.16 -17.16
N PHE A 90 1.22 25.91 -17.63
CA PHE A 90 0.67 24.79 -16.88
C PHE A 90 1.58 24.44 -15.70
N GLY A 91 1.05 24.65 -14.49
CA GLY A 91 1.71 24.22 -13.27
C GLY A 91 2.88 25.09 -12.82
N VAL A 92 3.32 26.09 -13.59
CA VAL A 92 4.40 27.02 -13.22
C VAL A 92 3.83 28.20 -12.42
N GLN A 93 4.37 28.43 -11.22
CA GLN A 93 4.04 29.56 -10.36
C GLN A 93 4.94 30.77 -10.62
N LYS A 94 6.25 30.54 -10.81
CA LYS A 94 7.25 31.61 -11.00
C LYS A 94 8.39 31.11 -11.90
N ILE A 95 8.93 32.02 -12.72
CA ILE A 95 10.10 31.81 -13.57
C ILE A 95 11.10 32.94 -13.29
N ASN A 96 12.38 32.62 -13.20
CA ASN A 96 13.46 33.58 -13.07
C ASN A 96 14.60 33.24 -14.06
N PRO A 97 15.00 34.15 -14.96
CA PRO A 97 14.47 35.51 -15.19
C PRO A 97 13.09 35.51 -15.86
N GLU A 98 12.23 36.45 -15.48
CA GLU A 98 10.87 36.58 -16.01
C GLU A 98 10.88 37.03 -17.48
N GLY A 99 10.03 36.42 -18.30
CA GLY A 99 9.84 36.78 -19.72
C GLY A 99 10.94 36.30 -20.68
N LYS A 100 12.07 35.77 -20.19
CA LYS A 100 13.12 35.20 -21.03
C LYS A 100 12.75 33.79 -21.49
N THR A 101 12.74 33.56 -22.80
CA THR A 101 12.39 32.26 -23.42
C THR A 101 13.55 31.61 -24.16
N ILE A 102 14.64 32.34 -24.43
CA ILE A 102 15.83 31.85 -25.14
C ILE A 102 17.02 32.04 -24.21
N PHE A 103 17.76 30.97 -23.99
CA PHE A 103 18.91 30.91 -23.09
C PHE A 103 20.15 30.45 -23.85
N ARG A 104 21.26 31.18 -23.72
CA ARG A 104 22.56 30.79 -24.27
C ARG A 104 23.17 29.66 -23.44
N ALA A 105 24.17 28.98 -24.00
CA ALA A 105 24.97 28.02 -23.25
C ALA A 105 25.44 28.61 -21.90
N GLU A 106 25.40 27.78 -20.85
CA GLU A 106 25.68 28.10 -19.44
C GLU A 106 24.66 29.01 -18.73
N GLU A 107 23.74 29.65 -19.46
CA GLU A 107 22.65 30.38 -18.82
C GLU A 107 21.66 29.43 -18.18
N SER A 108 21.01 29.90 -17.12
CA SER A 108 20.08 29.09 -16.33
C SER A 108 18.73 29.76 -16.12
N VAL A 109 17.70 28.94 -15.95
CA VAL A 109 16.35 29.34 -15.59
C VAL A 109 15.94 28.62 -14.31
N GLU A 110 15.48 29.37 -13.32
CA GLU A 110 14.85 28.82 -12.12
C GLU A 110 13.34 28.83 -12.28
N ILE A 111 12.72 27.66 -12.02
CA ILE A 111 11.28 27.47 -12.13
C ILE A 111 10.74 27.01 -10.78
N THR A 112 9.65 27.64 -10.37
CA THR A 112 8.83 27.23 -9.23
C THR A 112 7.50 26.67 -9.73
N CYS A 113 7.18 25.44 -9.37
CA CYS A 113 5.90 24.80 -9.66
C CYS A 113 4.86 25.07 -8.57
N THR A 114 3.60 25.17 -8.99
CA THR A 114 2.42 25.23 -8.10
C THR A 114 2.23 23.93 -7.31
N GLU A 115 1.41 23.96 -6.26
CA GLU A 115 1.28 22.87 -5.27
C GLU A 115 0.94 21.48 -5.87
N LYS A 116 0.15 21.44 -6.95
CA LYS A 116 -0.27 20.19 -7.62
C LYS A 116 0.74 19.65 -8.63
N TYR A 117 1.86 20.35 -8.78
CA TYR A 117 2.88 20.06 -9.77
C TYR A 117 4.25 19.91 -9.10
N TRP A 118 5.15 19.23 -9.81
CA TRP A 118 6.54 19.09 -9.45
C TRP A 118 7.41 19.16 -10.69
N ILE A 119 8.71 19.30 -10.49
CA ILE A 119 9.69 19.10 -11.54
C ILE A 119 9.81 17.61 -11.81
N ILE A 120 9.70 17.25 -13.08
CA ILE A 120 9.80 15.86 -13.53
C ILE A 120 11.10 15.23 -13.02
N PHE A 121 11.02 13.97 -12.57
CA PHE A 121 12.11 13.16 -12.00
C PHE A 121 12.70 13.59 -10.65
N THR A 122 12.61 14.85 -10.25
CA THR A 122 13.22 15.31 -8.98
C THR A 122 12.25 15.32 -7.80
N LYS A 123 10.93 15.41 -8.08
CA LYS A 123 9.88 15.59 -7.07
C LYS A 123 9.99 16.91 -6.29
N GLU A 124 10.80 17.83 -6.77
CA GLU A 124 11.02 19.14 -6.16
C GLU A 124 9.98 20.15 -6.70
N ALA A 125 9.69 21.18 -5.90
CA ALA A 125 8.83 22.28 -6.33
C ALA A 125 9.62 23.41 -7.02
N ILE A 126 10.93 23.52 -6.76
CA ILE A 126 11.79 24.59 -7.27
C ILE A 126 13.12 24.00 -7.71
N ARG A 127 13.61 24.37 -8.89
CA ARG A 127 14.94 23.98 -9.39
C ARG A 127 15.42 24.94 -10.47
N SER A 128 16.73 25.04 -10.60
CA SER A 128 17.42 25.69 -11.70
C SER A 128 17.83 24.69 -12.77
N PHE A 129 17.63 25.06 -14.02
CA PHE A 129 18.00 24.30 -15.21
C PHE A 129 18.99 25.10 -16.03
N THR A 130 20.01 24.45 -16.56
CA THR A 130 21.12 25.11 -17.27
C THR A 130 21.17 24.65 -18.72
N CYS A 131 21.28 25.59 -19.64
CA CYS A 131 21.47 25.28 -21.06
C CYS A 131 22.90 24.78 -21.28
N GLN A 132 23.06 23.58 -21.82
CA GLN A 132 24.35 22.96 -22.06
C GLN A 132 24.95 23.40 -23.41
N GLU A 133 26.25 23.16 -23.60
CA GLU A 133 26.98 23.53 -24.83
C GLU A 133 26.45 22.84 -26.10
N ASN A 134 25.72 21.73 -25.96
CA ASN A 134 25.08 21.03 -27.07
C ASN A 134 23.72 21.67 -27.47
N GLY A 135 23.26 22.69 -26.74
CA GLY A 135 21.95 23.32 -26.95
C GLY A 135 20.78 22.53 -26.39
N GLU A 136 21.03 21.63 -25.43
CA GLU A 136 20.02 20.93 -24.67
C GLU A 136 20.02 21.42 -23.21
N TRP A 137 18.85 21.38 -22.56
CA TRP A 137 18.77 21.62 -21.13
C TRP A 137 19.38 20.45 -20.36
N ASP A 138 20.09 20.73 -19.27
CA ASP A 138 20.61 19.69 -18.37
C ASP A 138 19.51 18.72 -17.95
N HIS A 139 18.35 19.24 -17.52
CA HIS A 139 17.09 18.54 -17.30
C HIS A 139 15.95 19.37 -17.91
N GLN A 140 14.83 18.74 -18.27
CA GLN A 140 13.72 19.47 -18.88
C GLN A 140 13.07 20.45 -17.88
N PRO A 141 13.06 21.76 -18.17
CA PRO A 141 12.51 22.82 -17.30
C PRO A 141 10.97 22.87 -17.34
N VAL A 142 10.31 21.77 -17.00
CA VAL A 142 8.85 21.59 -17.13
C VAL A 142 8.24 21.11 -15.82
N CYS A 143 7.14 21.75 -15.43
CA CYS A 143 6.29 21.32 -14.32
C CYS A 143 5.30 20.25 -14.81
N GLU A 144 5.27 19.10 -14.14
CA GLU A 144 4.30 18.05 -14.38
C GLU A 144 3.38 17.85 -13.17
N VAL A 145 2.13 17.43 -13.43
CA VAL A 145 1.19 17.13 -12.35
C VAL A 145 1.70 15.97 -11.51
N ILE A 146 1.62 16.12 -10.19
CA ILE A 146 2.05 15.08 -9.25
C ILE A 146 1.15 13.86 -9.43
N ARG A 147 1.77 12.72 -9.71
CA ARG A 147 1.12 11.41 -9.82
C ARG A 147 1.83 10.40 -8.95
N CYS A 148 1.06 9.69 -8.14
CA CYS A 148 1.58 8.56 -7.38
C CYS A 148 1.74 7.34 -8.29
N GLU A 149 2.81 6.58 -8.07
CA GLU A 149 3.03 5.31 -8.75
C GLU A 149 2.22 4.18 -8.09
N VAL A 150 1.99 3.10 -8.83
CA VAL A 150 1.38 1.88 -8.28
C VAL A 150 2.31 1.29 -7.21
N PRO A 151 1.85 1.12 -5.95
CA PRO A 151 2.68 0.63 -4.85
C PRO A 151 2.95 -0.88 -4.97
N ARG A 152 4.10 -1.25 -5.57
CA ARG A 152 4.46 -2.66 -5.87
C ARG A 152 4.94 -3.47 -4.66
N ASP A 153 5.50 -2.83 -3.63
CA ASP A 153 6.19 -3.52 -2.51
C ASP A 153 5.48 -3.38 -1.16
N GLN A 154 4.18 -3.06 -1.17
CA GLN A 154 3.42 -2.79 0.07
C GLN A 154 2.47 -3.92 0.47
N GLN A 155 2.77 -5.17 0.10
CA GLN A 155 2.02 -6.36 0.53
C GLN A 155 0.52 -6.30 0.17
N LEU A 156 0.25 -5.70 -0.99
CA LEU A 156 -1.09 -5.47 -1.52
C LEU A 156 -1.58 -6.67 -2.33
N HIS A 157 -2.87 -6.97 -2.19
CA HIS A 157 -3.55 -7.92 -3.04
C HIS A 157 -3.96 -7.23 -4.35
N ASN A 158 -3.43 -7.69 -5.49
CA ASN A 158 -3.70 -7.16 -6.83
C ASN A 158 -3.61 -5.61 -6.96
N PRO A 159 -2.42 -5.01 -6.74
CA PRO A 159 -2.27 -3.56 -6.72
C PRO A 159 -2.71 -2.88 -8.04
N TYR A 160 -2.51 -3.51 -9.20
CA TYR A 160 -2.90 -2.94 -10.50
C TYR A 160 -4.40 -2.72 -10.64
N SER A 161 -5.25 -3.58 -10.06
CA SER A 161 -6.70 -3.39 -10.14
C SER A 161 -7.18 -2.25 -9.24
N TYR A 162 -6.62 -2.14 -8.04
CA TYR A 162 -7.03 -1.13 -7.05
C TYR A 162 -6.51 0.28 -7.37
N PHE A 163 -5.36 0.37 -8.03
CA PHE A 163 -4.70 1.64 -8.36
C PHE A 163 -4.80 1.97 -9.87
N ARG A 164 -5.91 1.62 -10.52
CA ARG A 164 -6.20 2.02 -11.92
C ARG A 164 -6.78 3.43 -12.00
N GLY A 165 -6.53 4.11 -13.11
CA GLY A 165 -7.15 5.40 -13.46
C GLY A 165 -6.37 6.59 -12.91
N ASP A 166 -7.09 7.63 -12.48
CA ASP A 166 -6.45 8.80 -11.89
C ASP A 166 -5.71 8.44 -10.59
N MET A 167 -4.49 8.96 -10.46
CA MET A 167 -3.57 8.79 -9.33
C MET A 167 -2.89 10.12 -9.00
N THR A 168 -3.52 11.24 -9.33
CA THR A 168 -3.00 12.57 -9.02
C THR A 168 -3.07 12.87 -7.52
N LEU A 169 -2.37 13.93 -7.09
CA LEU A 169 -2.36 14.41 -5.71
C LEU A 169 -3.77 14.46 -5.09
N GLU A 170 -3.89 14.09 -3.81
CA GLU A 170 -5.14 13.99 -3.03
C GLU A 170 -6.12 12.89 -3.46
N THR A 171 -5.85 12.18 -4.56
CA THR A 171 -6.67 11.04 -4.96
C THR A 171 -6.68 9.98 -3.86
N LYS A 172 -7.87 9.45 -3.58
CA LYS A 172 -8.06 8.36 -2.62
C LYS A 172 -8.36 7.05 -3.34
N LYS A 173 -7.68 5.97 -2.97
CA LYS A 173 -7.89 4.63 -3.50
C LYS A 173 -8.19 3.65 -2.37
N SER A 174 -9.22 2.84 -2.55
CA SER A 174 -9.41 1.64 -1.74
C SER A 174 -8.36 0.60 -2.11
N TYR A 175 -7.93 -0.19 -1.14
CA TYR A 175 -6.97 -1.26 -1.38
C TYR A 175 -7.28 -2.47 -0.49
N SER A 176 -6.63 -3.60 -0.78
CA SER A 176 -6.68 -4.80 0.03
C SER A 176 -5.28 -5.37 0.22
N CYS A 177 -5.06 -6.03 1.36
CA CYS A 177 -3.78 -6.62 1.72
C CYS A 177 -3.78 -8.12 1.44
N ILE A 178 -2.60 -8.69 1.19
CA ILE A 178 -2.44 -10.15 1.09
C ILE A 178 -2.71 -10.84 2.45
N SER A 179 -2.86 -12.16 2.43
CA SER A 179 -3.04 -12.95 3.66
C SER A 179 -1.90 -12.75 4.66
N GLY A 180 -2.24 -12.65 5.95
CA GLY A 180 -1.28 -12.35 7.02
C GLY A 180 -0.95 -10.87 7.21
N TYR A 181 -1.52 -9.98 6.39
CA TYR A 181 -1.40 -8.52 6.51
C TYR A 181 -2.78 -7.87 6.70
N GLU A 182 -2.78 -6.67 7.27
CA GLU A 182 -3.97 -5.84 7.48
C GLU A 182 -3.73 -4.40 7.04
N LYS A 183 -4.82 -3.69 6.72
CA LYS A 183 -4.75 -2.31 6.24
C LYS A 183 -4.44 -1.39 7.42
N LYS A 184 -3.48 -0.47 7.24
CA LYS A 184 -3.25 0.62 8.19
C LYS A 184 -4.34 1.69 8.13
N ALA A 185 -5.04 1.82 7.00
CA ALA A 185 -6.16 2.74 6.84
C ALA A 185 -7.19 2.20 5.83
N THR A 186 -8.42 2.69 5.87
CA THR A 186 -9.48 2.28 4.93
C THR A 186 -9.15 2.64 3.47
N VAL A 187 -8.47 3.77 3.26
CA VAL A 187 -8.10 4.31 1.95
C VAL A 187 -6.65 4.76 1.95
N ALA A 188 -6.00 4.62 0.79
CA ALA A 188 -4.71 5.20 0.49
C ALA A 188 -4.93 6.60 -0.10
N THR A 189 -4.19 7.60 0.35
CA THR A 189 -4.24 8.95 -0.22
C THR A 189 -2.94 9.25 -0.94
N CYS A 190 -3.01 9.81 -2.15
CA CYS A 190 -1.82 10.23 -2.89
C CYS A 190 -1.31 11.56 -2.31
N THR A 191 -0.08 11.57 -1.82
CA THR A 191 0.64 12.77 -1.36
C THR A 191 1.87 13.02 -2.24
N ARG A 192 2.60 14.11 -1.98
CA ARG A 192 3.82 14.44 -2.75
C ARG A 192 4.91 13.37 -2.59
N GLU A 193 4.89 12.67 -1.47
CA GLU A 193 5.82 11.61 -1.10
C GLU A 193 5.36 10.22 -1.60
N GLY A 194 4.19 10.13 -2.24
CA GLY A 194 3.56 8.89 -2.69
C GLY A 194 2.32 8.53 -1.88
N TRP A 195 1.91 7.26 -1.92
CA TRP A 195 0.74 6.79 -1.17
C TRP A 195 0.98 6.76 0.33
N THR A 196 0.01 7.26 1.10
CA THR A 196 -0.03 7.23 2.57
C THR A 196 -1.28 6.50 3.07
N PRO A 197 -1.25 5.77 4.20
CA PRO A 197 -0.11 5.57 5.12
C PRO A 197 1.03 4.72 4.54
N LYS A 198 2.24 4.86 5.11
CA LYS A 198 3.41 4.02 4.81
C LYS A 198 3.78 3.16 6.02
N PRO A 199 3.79 1.81 5.90
CA PRO A 199 3.26 1.03 4.78
C PRO A 199 1.72 1.05 4.74
N LEU A 200 1.12 0.81 3.56
CA LEU A 200 -0.34 0.65 3.44
C LEU A 200 -0.82 -0.62 4.14
N CYS A 201 -0.10 -1.72 3.99
CA CYS A 201 -0.38 -2.98 4.67
C CYS A 201 0.72 -3.31 5.69
N ALA A 202 0.31 -3.65 6.90
CA ALA A 202 1.21 -4.10 7.96
C ALA A 202 0.91 -5.54 8.33
N LYS A 203 1.93 -6.23 8.83
CA LYS A 203 1.79 -7.63 9.23
C LYS A 203 0.85 -7.71 10.42
N LYS A 204 -0.08 -8.66 10.39
CA LYS A 204 -0.95 -8.95 11.55
C LYS A 204 -0.11 -9.45 12.72
N MET A 205 -0.26 -8.83 13.87
CA MET A 205 0.45 -9.16 15.10
C MET A 205 -0.49 -9.01 16.30
N CYS A 206 -0.33 -9.84 17.32
CA CYS A 206 -1.02 -9.64 18.59
C CYS A 206 -0.26 -8.60 19.40
N ALA A 207 -0.96 -7.65 20.00
CA ALA A 207 -0.39 -6.80 21.05
C ALA A 207 0.03 -7.65 22.25
N ALA A 208 0.88 -7.11 23.12
CA ALA A 208 1.17 -7.74 24.40
C ALA A 208 -0.14 -8.08 25.15
N PRO A 209 -0.30 -9.32 25.66
CA PRO A 209 -1.51 -9.69 26.38
C PRO A 209 -1.62 -8.84 27.64
N ASN A 210 -2.82 -8.35 27.92
CA ASN A 210 -3.12 -7.65 29.17
C ASN A 210 -3.83 -8.61 30.12
N ILE A 211 -3.07 -9.17 31.07
CA ILE A 211 -3.59 -10.12 32.06
C ILE A 211 -3.35 -9.51 33.45
N PRO A 212 -4.41 -9.02 34.13
CA PRO A 212 -4.28 -8.44 35.46
C PRO A 212 -3.69 -9.44 36.46
N ASN A 213 -2.84 -8.96 37.36
CA ASN A 213 -2.18 -9.76 38.40
C ASN A 213 -1.34 -10.94 37.86
N ALA A 214 -0.90 -10.87 36.60
CA ALA A 214 0.03 -11.81 36.00
C ALA A 214 1.39 -11.15 35.70
N GLU A 215 2.37 -12.02 35.45
CA GLU A 215 3.68 -11.70 34.89
C GLU A 215 3.92 -12.61 33.68
N ILE A 216 4.29 -12.01 32.53
CA ILE A 216 4.66 -12.77 31.34
C ILE A 216 6.05 -13.35 31.57
N LEU A 217 6.22 -14.65 31.31
CA LEU A 217 7.50 -15.34 31.47
C LEU A 217 8.39 -15.11 30.23
N GLY A 218 9.66 -14.79 30.48
CA GLY A 218 10.65 -14.53 29.44
C GLY A 218 10.62 -13.09 28.91
N ASP A 219 11.09 -12.89 27.68
CA ASP A 219 11.19 -11.55 27.08
C ASP A 219 9.83 -11.02 26.66
N GLN A 220 9.30 -10.07 27.43
CA GLN A 220 8.08 -9.35 27.06
C GLN A 220 8.34 -8.43 25.86
N ARG A 221 7.60 -8.68 24.78
CA ARG A 221 7.56 -7.84 23.57
C ARG A 221 6.26 -7.05 23.52
N GLN A 222 6.28 -5.92 22.81
CA GLN A 222 5.07 -5.13 22.56
C GLN A 222 4.14 -5.80 21.55
N GLU A 223 4.70 -6.58 20.61
CA GLU A 223 3.96 -7.27 19.56
C GLU A 223 4.49 -8.69 19.34
N TYR A 224 3.58 -9.61 19.04
CA TYR A 224 3.85 -11.02 18.81
C TYR A 224 3.29 -11.47 17.46
N LYS A 225 4.01 -12.36 16.77
CA LYS A 225 3.56 -12.89 15.47
C LYS A 225 2.36 -13.81 15.69
N ILE A 226 1.52 -13.95 14.66
CA ILE A 226 0.48 -14.99 14.62
C ILE A 226 1.13 -16.36 14.90
N ASN A 227 0.43 -17.18 15.69
CA ASN A 227 0.86 -18.49 16.22
C ASN A 227 2.01 -18.43 17.24
N SER A 228 2.44 -17.24 17.69
CA SER A 228 3.34 -17.14 18.83
C SER A 228 2.67 -17.72 20.08
N ARG A 229 3.45 -18.50 20.83
CA ARG A 229 3.09 -19.07 22.12
C ARG A 229 3.94 -18.44 23.20
N ILE A 230 3.31 -17.96 24.25
CA ILE A 230 3.99 -17.40 25.43
C ILE A 230 3.35 -17.96 26.68
N GLN A 231 4.07 -17.88 27.79
CA GLN A 231 3.57 -18.31 29.09
C GLN A 231 3.46 -17.10 30.01
N TYR A 232 2.47 -17.10 30.89
CA TYR A 232 2.39 -16.17 32.01
C TYR A 232 2.19 -16.92 33.31
N LYS A 233 2.54 -16.29 34.42
CA LYS A 233 2.33 -16.79 35.78
C LYS A 233 1.55 -15.75 36.59
N CYS A 234 0.58 -16.19 37.38
CA CYS A 234 -0.11 -15.29 38.31
C CYS A 234 0.82 -14.87 39.45
N ARG A 235 0.70 -13.62 39.87
CA ARG A 235 1.44 -13.04 40.99
C ARG A 235 1.06 -13.75 42.29
N ARG A 236 1.95 -13.68 43.29
CA ARG A 236 1.70 -14.26 44.61
C ARG A 236 0.37 -13.77 45.18
N GLY A 237 -0.45 -14.70 45.67
CA GLY A 237 -1.80 -14.42 46.15
C GLY A 237 -2.89 -14.62 45.08
N PHE A 238 -2.54 -14.99 43.85
CA PHE A 238 -3.49 -15.27 42.77
C PHE A 238 -3.27 -16.66 42.14
N GLU A 239 -4.35 -17.30 41.70
CA GLU A 239 -4.34 -18.58 40.98
C GLU A 239 -4.69 -18.43 39.50
N PRO A 240 -4.16 -19.29 38.59
CA PRO A 240 -3.34 -20.48 38.87
C PRO A 240 -1.87 -20.16 39.17
N GLU A 241 -1.27 -20.92 40.10
CA GLU A 241 0.16 -20.80 40.44
C GLU A 241 1.07 -21.31 39.30
N GLN A 242 0.59 -22.30 38.55
CA GLN A 242 1.34 -22.89 37.45
C GLN A 242 1.33 -21.96 36.22
N PRO A 243 2.44 -21.90 35.47
CA PRO A 243 2.49 -21.18 34.20
C PRO A 243 1.39 -21.63 33.24
N VAL A 244 0.72 -20.67 32.61
CA VAL A 244 -0.32 -20.91 31.61
C VAL A 244 0.21 -20.49 30.23
N GLU A 245 0.18 -21.41 29.27
CA GLU A 245 0.51 -21.14 27.88
C GLU A 245 -0.69 -20.53 27.14
N ILE A 246 -0.44 -19.42 26.43
CA ILE A 246 -1.41 -18.74 25.57
C ILE A 246 -0.87 -18.62 24.15
N THR A 247 -1.78 -18.65 23.17
CA THR A 247 -1.41 -18.60 21.75
C THR A 247 -2.08 -17.44 21.03
N CYS A 248 -1.31 -16.67 20.27
CA CYS A 248 -1.80 -15.62 19.39
C CYS A 248 -2.46 -16.25 18.15
N ASN A 249 -3.78 -16.11 18.00
CA ASN A 249 -4.53 -16.72 16.90
C ASN A 249 -4.48 -15.87 15.62
N SER A 250 -5.06 -16.39 14.53
CA SER A 250 -5.10 -15.70 13.22
C SER A 250 -5.96 -14.42 13.19
N ARG A 251 -6.75 -14.18 14.23
CA ARG A 251 -7.59 -12.98 14.43
C ARG A 251 -6.90 -11.93 15.30
N THR A 252 -5.59 -12.04 15.53
CA THR A 252 -4.81 -11.12 16.38
C THR A 252 -5.28 -11.09 17.84
N GLU A 253 -5.88 -12.19 18.31
CA GLU A 253 -6.37 -12.35 19.68
C GLU A 253 -5.60 -13.45 20.41
N TRP A 254 -5.40 -13.27 21.71
CA TRP A 254 -4.82 -14.29 22.57
C TRP A 254 -5.87 -15.32 22.99
N THR A 255 -5.55 -16.59 22.79
CA THR A 255 -6.39 -17.73 23.16
C THR A 255 -5.77 -18.51 24.31
N GLY A 256 -6.61 -19.10 25.15
CA GLY A 256 -6.17 -19.87 26.33
C GLY A 256 -5.91 -19.05 27.60
N ILE A 257 -6.28 -17.76 27.62
CA ILE A 257 -6.13 -16.92 28.82
C ILE A 257 -7.03 -17.45 29.94
N ARG A 258 -6.44 -17.66 31.12
CA ARG A 258 -7.15 -17.92 32.39
C ARG A 258 -6.96 -16.72 33.34
N PRO A 259 -8.03 -16.09 33.83
CA PRO A 259 -7.89 -14.93 34.71
C PRO A 259 -7.14 -15.31 36.01
N CYS A 260 -6.34 -14.38 36.52
CA CYS A 260 -5.70 -14.53 37.82
C CYS A 260 -6.68 -14.15 38.93
N ILE A 261 -7.09 -15.13 39.75
CA ILE A 261 -8.13 -14.98 40.78
C ILE A 261 -7.49 -14.87 42.16
N ASP A 262 -7.91 -13.89 42.98
CA ASP A 262 -7.37 -13.63 44.31
C ASP A 262 -7.77 -14.73 45.31
N ILE A 263 -6.77 -15.39 45.90
CA ILE A 263 -6.93 -16.49 46.86
C ILE A 263 -7.54 -15.99 48.18
N LYS A 264 -7.38 -14.71 48.54
CA LYS A 264 -7.92 -14.15 49.79
C LYS A 264 -9.38 -13.74 49.69
N ASN A 265 -9.82 -13.32 48.50
CA ASN A 265 -11.20 -12.93 48.22
C ASN A 265 -12.07 -14.10 47.75
N HIS A 266 -11.46 -15.26 47.43
CA HIS A 266 -12.13 -16.55 47.36
C HIS A 266 -11.72 -17.43 48.56
N PRO A 267 -12.33 -17.25 49.74
CA PRO A 267 -12.10 -18.17 50.85
C PRO A 267 -12.65 -19.54 50.46
N VAL A 268 -11.77 -20.48 50.09
CA VAL A 268 -12.09 -21.89 50.23
C VAL A 268 -12.26 -22.13 51.73
N ASN A 269 -13.50 -22.11 52.21
CA ASN A 269 -13.83 -22.34 53.60
C ASN A 269 -13.69 -23.85 53.91
N LEU A 270 -12.43 -24.30 53.95
CA LEU A 270 -12.02 -25.64 54.38
C LEU A 270 -11.96 -25.66 55.91
N ASN A 271 -13.12 -25.68 56.55
CA ASN A 271 -13.22 -26.10 57.95
C ASN A 271 -14.39 -27.08 58.11
N SER A 272 -14.01 -28.33 58.39
CA SER A 272 -14.65 -29.31 59.27
C SER A 272 -16.18 -29.49 59.17
N GLY A 273 -16.60 -30.62 58.56
CA GLY A 273 -17.67 -31.43 59.14
C GLY A 273 -19.07 -31.39 58.55
N ASP A 274 -19.25 -31.38 57.22
CA ASP A 274 -20.56 -31.71 56.61
C ASP A 274 -20.39 -32.61 55.38
N HIS A 275 -21.07 -33.75 55.41
CA HIS A 275 -21.12 -34.72 54.32
C HIS A 275 -21.86 -34.12 53.11
N HIS A 276 -21.15 -33.97 51.98
CA HIS A 276 -21.62 -33.51 50.66
C HIS A 276 -22.03 -32.03 50.57
N LYS A 277 -21.07 -31.14 50.29
CA LYS A 277 -21.33 -29.76 49.84
C LYS A 277 -21.51 -29.73 48.32
N ALA A 278 -22.61 -29.14 47.85
CA ALA A 278 -22.99 -29.11 46.44
C ALA A 278 -22.86 -27.69 45.85
N CYS A 279 -22.56 -27.61 44.55
CA CYS A 279 -22.20 -26.36 43.85
C CYS A 279 -23.40 -25.59 43.25
N CYS A 280 -24.65 -26.05 43.44
CA CYS A 280 -25.79 -25.49 42.70
C CYS A 280 -26.98 -25.17 43.61
N SER A 281 -27.18 -23.88 43.85
CA SER A 281 -28.43 -23.26 44.35
C SER A 281 -28.93 -22.31 43.26
N ALA A 282 -29.50 -22.84 42.17
CA ALA A 282 -30.07 -21.98 41.13
C ALA A 282 -31.38 -21.36 41.63
N PHE A 283 -31.34 -20.10 42.08
CA PHE A 283 -32.53 -19.30 42.32
C PHE A 283 -33.13 -18.90 40.96
N TRP A 284 -34.21 -19.55 40.57
CA TRP A 284 -35.05 -19.09 39.47
C TRP A 284 -36.10 -18.15 40.05
N GLU A 285 -36.01 -16.84 39.79
CA GLU A 285 -37.21 -16.01 39.87
C GLU A 285 -38.19 -16.51 38.80
N PRO A 286 -39.48 -16.75 39.10
CA PRO A 286 -40.42 -17.25 38.11
C PRO A 286 -40.56 -16.23 36.96
N PRO A 287 -40.57 -16.67 35.69
CA PRO A 287 -40.72 -15.75 34.58
C PRO A 287 -42.10 -15.10 34.62
N ILE A 288 -42.14 -13.76 34.59
CA ILE A 288 -43.34 -13.01 34.23
C ILE A 288 -43.68 -13.39 32.78
N LYS A 289 -44.87 -13.95 32.55
CA LYS A 289 -45.34 -14.36 31.22
C LYS A 289 -45.22 -13.19 30.23
N ILE A 290 -44.41 -13.36 29.19
CA ILE A 290 -44.30 -12.41 28.07
C ILE A 290 -45.43 -12.73 27.09
N HIS A 291 -46.41 -11.83 26.94
CA HIS A 291 -47.49 -12.00 25.97
C HIS A 291 -46.97 -11.78 24.52
N PRO A 292 -47.47 -12.52 23.50
CA PRO A 292 -46.85 -12.62 22.16
C PRO A 292 -46.89 -11.36 21.27
N TRP A 293 -47.32 -10.21 21.78
CA TRP A 293 -47.57 -9.00 20.99
C TRP A 293 -46.85 -7.73 21.50
N LEU A 294 -45.82 -7.86 22.34
CA LEU A 294 -45.03 -6.68 22.78
C LEU A 294 -43.90 -6.31 21.78
N PRO A 295 -43.75 -5.02 21.43
CA PRO A 295 -42.64 -4.55 20.60
C PRO A 295 -41.27 -4.70 21.29
N SER A 296 -40.22 -4.94 20.51
CA SER A 296 -38.84 -5.25 20.93
C SER A 296 -38.20 -4.25 21.91
N SER A 297 -38.77 -3.06 22.09
CA SER A 297 -38.30 -2.03 23.01
C SER A 297 -38.65 -2.25 24.48
N LYS A 298 -39.40 -3.32 24.81
CA LYS A 298 -39.80 -3.68 26.20
C LYS A 298 -39.41 -5.09 26.66
N GLN A 299 -38.61 -5.84 25.90
CA GLN A 299 -38.06 -7.11 26.37
C GLN A 299 -36.96 -6.84 27.41
N LYS A 300 -37.19 -7.27 28.65
CA LYS A 300 -36.20 -7.17 29.73
C LYS A 300 -35.38 -8.45 29.71
N LEU A 301 -34.08 -8.34 29.43
CA LEU A 301 -33.14 -9.45 29.51
C LEU A 301 -33.05 -9.91 30.97
N CYS A 302 -33.32 -11.19 31.24
CA CYS A 302 -33.05 -11.76 32.56
C CYS A 302 -31.53 -11.74 32.83
N PRO A 303 -31.08 -11.48 34.06
CA PRO A 303 -29.68 -11.66 34.41
C PRO A 303 -29.28 -13.12 34.20
N ALA A 304 -28.06 -13.35 33.73
CA ALA A 304 -27.51 -14.69 33.60
C ALA A 304 -27.53 -15.40 34.97
N PRO A 305 -27.81 -16.72 35.02
CA PRO A 305 -27.75 -17.47 36.27
C PRO A 305 -26.36 -17.34 36.89
N SER A 306 -26.27 -17.31 38.21
CA SER A 306 -25.01 -17.39 38.95
C SER A 306 -24.80 -18.82 39.45
N VAL A 307 -23.57 -19.32 39.35
CA VAL A 307 -23.18 -20.61 39.95
C VAL A 307 -22.36 -20.30 41.20
N GLU A 308 -22.80 -20.79 42.34
CA GLU A 308 -22.11 -20.63 43.61
C GLU A 308 -20.95 -21.64 43.68
N ASN A 309 -19.70 -21.17 43.80
CA ASN A 309 -18.48 -22.00 43.83
C ASN A 309 -18.21 -22.78 42.52
N GLY A 310 -18.49 -22.14 41.38
CA GLY A 310 -18.16 -22.65 40.06
C GLY A 310 -18.19 -21.56 38.98
N PHE A 311 -17.92 -21.96 37.74
CA PHE A 311 -17.84 -21.07 36.59
C PHE A 311 -18.83 -21.47 35.51
N ILE A 312 -19.37 -20.47 34.82
CA ILE A 312 -20.23 -20.64 33.65
C ILE A 312 -19.41 -20.47 32.36
N HIS A 313 -19.56 -21.43 31.45
CA HIS A 313 -19.06 -21.38 30.09
C HIS A 313 -20.24 -21.12 29.15
N THR A 314 -20.21 -20.02 28.42
CA THR A 314 -21.17 -19.72 27.35
C THR A 314 -20.55 -20.08 26.00
N LEU A 315 -20.97 -21.21 25.43
CA LEU A 315 -20.54 -21.66 24.10
C LEU A 315 -21.50 -21.12 23.02
N SER A 316 -21.32 -19.85 22.65
CA SER A 316 -21.74 -19.16 21.41
C SER A 316 -23.18 -19.23 20.85
N SER A 317 -23.61 -18.04 20.42
CA SER A 317 -24.63 -17.58 19.45
C SER A 317 -26.13 -17.76 19.68
N ASN A 318 -26.62 -18.72 20.47
CA ASN A 318 -28.08 -18.94 20.56
C ASN A 318 -28.68 -18.75 21.96
N GLU A 319 -27.91 -18.36 22.99
CA GLU A 319 -28.37 -18.09 24.38
C GLU A 319 -29.19 -19.19 25.09
N GLU A 320 -29.47 -20.32 24.44
CA GLU A 320 -30.32 -21.40 24.97
C GLU A 320 -29.53 -22.47 25.76
N GLU A 321 -28.20 -22.52 25.66
CA GLU A 321 -27.37 -23.53 26.35
C GLU A 321 -26.30 -22.89 27.23
N ILE A 322 -26.33 -23.23 28.52
CA ILE A 322 -25.37 -22.79 29.53
C ILE A 322 -24.64 -24.02 30.06
N PHE A 323 -23.31 -24.01 29.98
CA PHE A 323 -22.45 -25.02 30.58
C PHE A 323 -21.85 -24.48 31.87
N TYR A 324 -21.65 -25.32 32.87
CA TYR A 324 -20.99 -24.92 34.11
C TYR A 324 -20.03 -25.99 34.61
N SER A 325 -19.04 -25.55 35.39
CA SER A 325 -18.02 -26.38 36.03
C SER A 325 -17.85 -25.96 37.49
N CYS A 326 -17.74 -26.91 38.40
CA CYS A 326 -17.52 -26.63 39.81
C CYS A 326 -16.04 -26.33 40.12
N ASP A 327 -15.79 -25.55 41.16
CA ASP A 327 -14.46 -25.34 41.72
C ASP A 327 -13.89 -26.66 42.28
N THR A 328 -12.55 -26.72 42.38
CA THR A 328 -11.84 -27.89 42.92
C THR A 328 -12.34 -28.22 44.34
N GLY A 329 -12.88 -29.42 44.54
CA GLY A 329 -13.44 -29.88 45.82
C GLY A 329 -14.97 -29.85 45.92
N TYR A 330 -15.67 -29.29 44.94
CA TYR A 330 -17.13 -29.28 44.86
C TYR A 330 -17.66 -30.29 43.84
N LYS A 331 -18.89 -30.76 44.03
CA LYS A 331 -19.61 -31.62 43.08
C LYS A 331 -20.93 -30.99 42.63
N PRO A 332 -21.39 -31.29 41.41
CA PRO A 332 -22.67 -30.80 40.92
C PRO A 332 -23.82 -31.41 41.73
N PHE A 333 -24.81 -30.59 42.10
CA PHE A 333 -26.03 -31.07 42.74
C PHE A 333 -27.01 -31.64 41.71
N SER A 334 -27.68 -32.75 42.01
CA SER A 334 -28.80 -33.29 41.22
C SER A 334 -29.95 -33.57 42.17
N SER A 335 -31.02 -32.77 42.11
CA SER A 335 -32.19 -32.94 42.98
C SER A 335 -33.18 -33.99 42.48
N ASP A 336 -33.13 -34.36 41.20
CA ASP A 336 -34.14 -35.25 40.62
C ASP A 336 -33.49 -36.20 39.62
N GLY A 337 -33.63 -37.51 39.86
CA GLY A 337 -33.10 -38.59 39.04
C GLY A 337 -33.70 -38.71 37.64
N ASN A 338 -34.04 -37.61 36.96
CA ASN A 338 -34.63 -37.65 35.63
C ASN A 338 -34.29 -36.49 34.68
N ASN A 339 -33.14 -35.82 34.86
CA ASN A 339 -32.56 -34.96 33.83
C ASN A 339 -31.20 -35.51 33.40
N SER A 340 -31.08 -35.86 32.13
CA SER A 340 -29.90 -36.53 31.56
C SER A 340 -28.65 -35.64 31.63
N VAL A 341 -27.77 -35.94 32.58
CA VAL A 341 -26.38 -35.44 32.59
C VAL A 341 -25.63 -36.12 31.44
N ILE A 342 -25.50 -35.45 30.30
CA ILE A 342 -24.66 -35.95 29.21
C ILE A 342 -23.20 -35.61 29.56
N ASN A 343 -22.51 -36.61 30.09
CA ASN A 343 -21.11 -36.56 30.51
C ASN A 343 -20.21 -36.62 29.26
N LYS A 344 -19.76 -35.48 28.71
CA LYS A 344 -18.72 -35.46 27.68
C LYS A 344 -17.35 -35.46 28.36
N ARG A 345 -16.71 -36.63 28.44
CA ARG A 345 -15.31 -36.76 28.86
C ARG A 345 -14.39 -36.16 27.78
N GLN A 346 -13.85 -34.97 28.05
CA GLN A 346 -12.57 -34.53 27.50
C GLN A 346 -11.73 -34.00 28.65
N ASN A 347 -10.83 -34.86 29.14
CA ASN A 347 -9.72 -34.60 30.07
C ASN A 347 -10.02 -33.67 31.27
N GLU A 348 -10.36 -34.32 32.38
CA GLU A 348 -10.29 -33.83 33.78
C GLU A 348 -11.09 -32.59 34.22
N THR A 349 -12.14 -32.21 33.48
CA THR A 349 -13.22 -31.34 34.00
C THR A 349 -14.59 -31.93 33.69
N GLN A 350 -15.42 -32.22 34.70
CA GLN A 350 -16.81 -32.64 34.48
C GLN A 350 -17.64 -31.43 34.01
N LEU A 351 -18.00 -31.41 32.72
CA LEU A 351 -18.95 -30.47 32.14
C LEU A 351 -20.36 -31.06 32.23
N LEU A 352 -21.29 -30.37 32.89
CA LEU A 352 -22.71 -30.74 32.93
C LEU A 352 -23.54 -29.83 32.04
N LYS A 353 -24.55 -30.44 31.39
CA LYS A 353 -25.55 -29.78 30.56
C LYS A 353 -26.84 -29.62 31.37
N ALA A 354 -27.29 -28.40 31.59
CA ALA A 354 -28.68 -28.13 32.00
C ALA A 354 -29.53 -27.99 30.73
N THR A 355 -30.65 -28.68 30.66
CA THR A 355 -31.62 -28.54 29.56
C THR A 355 -32.91 -28.00 30.15
N GLN A 356 -33.44 -26.91 29.60
CA GLN A 356 -34.72 -26.35 30.02
C GLN A 356 -35.83 -27.35 29.69
N ILE A 357 -36.47 -27.94 30.71
CA ILE A 357 -37.65 -28.77 30.49
C ILE A 357 -38.86 -27.89 30.71
N ASN A 358 -39.58 -27.57 29.64
CA ASN A 358 -40.97 -27.12 29.73
C ASN A 358 -41.77 -28.29 30.31
N ARG A 359 -41.92 -28.35 31.63
CA ARG A 359 -42.98 -29.13 32.27
C ARG A 359 -44.12 -28.18 32.55
N ASP A 360 -45.22 -28.36 31.82
CA ASP A 360 -46.53 -27.93 32.29
C ASP A 360 -46.74 -28.53 33.69
N LEU A 361 -46.61 -27.69 34.71
CA LEU A 361 -46.96 -28.04 36.08
C LEU A 361 -48.19 -27.22 36.44
N ASP A 362 -49.26 -27.99 36.60
CA ASP A 362 -50.61 -27.59 36.91
C ASP A 362 -50.66 -26.68 38.15
N VAL A 363 -51.50 -25.66 38.05
CA VAL A 363 -51.66 -24.61 39.05
C VAL A 363 -52.63 -25.11 40.12
N ASP A 364 -52.14 -25.86 41.11
CA ASP A 364 -52.89 -26.13 42.34
C ASP A 364 -52.01 -26.82 43.39
N VAL A 365 -51.12 -26.10 44.10
CA VAL A 365 -50.74 -26.26 45.55
C VAL A 365 -49.81 -25.10 45.98
N LEU A 366 -50.22 -23.84 45.79
CA LEU A 366 -49.50 -22.67 46.36
C LEU A 366 -50.45 -21.79 47.18
N LEU A 367 -51.10 -22.40 48.17
CA LEU A 367 -51.75 -21.68 49.26
C LEU A 367 -51.46 -22.42 50.57
N LYS A 368 -50.25 -22.21 51.10
CA LYS A 368 -49.89 -22.13 52.52
C LYS A 368 -48.37 -21.99 52.62
N MET A 369 -47.92 -21.22 53.60
CA MET A 369 -46.51 -20.98 53.95
C MET A 369 -45.84 -19.74 53.33
N PHE A 370 -46.52 -18.60 53.31
CA PHE A 370 -45.90 -17.38 53.84
C PHE A 370 -46.93 -16.63 54.71
N GLY A 371 -46.59 -16.46 55.98
CA GLY A 371 -47.40 -15.71 56.94
C GLY A 371 -46.83 -15.80 58.35
N HIS A 372 -45.79 -14.98 58.58
CA HIS A 372 -45.37 -14.29 59.82
C HIS A 372 -45.49 -14.94 61.23
N GLN A 373 -44.45 -14.70 62.03
CA GLN A 373 -44.42 -14.86 63.50
C GLN A 373 -45.66 -14.28 64.20
N ILE A 374 -46.32 -15.10 65.03
CA ILE A 374 -46.41 -14.95 66.50
C ILE A 374 -46.20 -16.34 67.10
#